data_AF-A0A1Z4RMP7-F1
#
_entry.id   AF-A0A1Z4RMP7-F1
#
_cell.length_a   1.000
_cell.length_b   1.000
_cell.length_c   1.000
_cell.angle_alpha   90.00
_cell.angle_beta   90.00
_cell.angle_gamma   90.00
#
_symmetry.space_group_name_H-M   'P 1'
#
loop_
_entity.id
_entity.type
_entity.pdbx_description
1 polymer ?
#
loop_
_entity_poly.entity_id
_entity_poly.type
_entity_poly.pdbx_seq_one_letter_code
_entity_poly.pdbx_strand_id
1 'polypeptide(L)' 'MKIEDITIINGATLMVYAINISSYKYTILAGDSSIYAPNELYYTAAKAQVAARESIRIMTGC' A
#
# COMPACT_ATOMS: atom_id res chain seq x y z
N MET A 1 -7.55 -8.28 10.35
CA MET A 1 -6.82 -7.29 9.52
C MET A 1 -7.01 -5.93 10.16
N LYS A 2 -5.92 -5.22 10.46
CA LYS A 2 -5.95 -3.88 11.07
C LYS A 2 -5.19 -2.92 10.18
N ILE A 3 -5.73 -1.72 9.96
CA ILE A 3 -5.01 -0.66 9.24
C ILE A 3 -3.93 -0.13 10.19
N GLU A 4 -2.69 -0.22 9.76
CA GLU A 4 -1.54 0.27 10.51
C GLU A 4 -1.12 1.67 10.05
N ASP A 5 -1.32 1.96 8.77
CA ASP A 5 -0.96 3.25 8.19
C ASP A 5 -1.86 3.61 7.00
N ILE A 6 -2.15 4.90 6.86
CA ILE A 6 -2.85 5.48 5.71
C ILE A 6 -2.05 6.70 5.27
N THR A 7 -1.66 6.74 4.00
CA THR A 7 -0.92 7.85 3.41
C THR A 7 -1.57 8.24 2.08
N ILE A 8 -1.71 9.53 1.79
CA ILE A 8 -2.20 10.02 0.50
C ILE A 8 -1.01 10.57 -0.30
N ILE A 9 -0.82 10.10 -1.53
CA ILE A 9 0.28 10.50 -2.42
C ILE A 9 -0.29 10.72 -3.82
N ASN A 10 -0.11 11.93 -4.38
CA ASN A 10 -0.57 12.28 -5.74
C ASN A 10 -2.05 11.91 -6.03
N GLY A 11 -2.93 12.07 -5.03
CA GLY A 11 -4.35 11.72 -5.16
C GLY A 11 -4.67 10.23 -5.06
N ALA A 12 -3.66 9.36 -4.91
CA ALA A 12 -3.84 7.95 -4.56
C ALA A 12 -3.78 7.78 -3.03
N THR A 13 -4.71 6.99 -2.48
CA THR A 13 -4.73 6.61 -1.07
C THR A 13 -4.04 5.26 -0.90
N LEU A 14 -2.92 5.27 -0.20
CA LEU A 14 -2.15 4.09 0.20
C LEU A 14 -2.60 3.65 1.59
N MET A 15 -2.94 2.38 1.74
CA MET A 15 -3.35 1.79 3.01
C MET A 15 -2.50 0.55 3.28
N VAL A 16 -1.86 0.50 4.44
CA VAL A 16 -1.10 -0.67 4.90
C VAL A 16 -1.89 -1.40 5.97
N TYR A 17 -2.01 -2.72 5.81
CA TYR A 17 -2.76 -3.60 6.70
C TYR A 17 -1.84 -4.62 7.33
N ALA A 18 -1.93 -4.79 8.65
CA ALA A 18 -1.45 -5.98 9.33
C ALA A 18 -2.46 -7.12 9.14
N ILE A 19 -2.01 -8.23 8.56
CA ILE A 19 -2.80 -9.46 8.45
C ILE A 19 -2.70 -10.25 9.76
N ASN A 20 -1.49 -10.35 10.28
CA ASN A 20 -1.09 -11.07 11.50
C ASN A 20 0.22 -10.44 12.03
N ILE A 21 0.77 -10.98 13.13
CA ILE A 21 1.86 -10.35 13.92
C ILE A 21 3.11 -10.04 13.09
N SER A 22 3.36 -10.82 12.03
CA SER A 22 4.56 -10.69 11.19
C SER A 22 4.26 -10.69 9.69
N SER A 23 3.03 -10.38 9.28
CA SER A 23 2.74 -10.18 7.86
C SER A 23 1.82 -8.98 7.62
N TYR A 24 2.28 -8.16 6.68
CA TYR A 24 1.69 -6.90 6.29
C TYR A 24 1.43 -6.94 4.79
N LYS A 25 0.36 -6.29 4.34
CA LYS A 25 0.06 -6.06 2.94
C LYS A 25 -0.30 -4.59 2.75
N TYR A 26 -0.34 -4.13 1.51
CA TYR A 26 -0.87 -2.81 1.21
C TYR A 26 -1.95 -2.87 0.14
N THR A 27 -2.71 -1.79 0.05
CA THR A 27 -3.65 -1.54 -1.03
C THR A 27 -3.55 -0.08 -1.40
N ILE A 28 -3.64 0.21 -2.68
CA ILE A 28 -3.64 1.56 -3.22
C ILE A 28 -5.00 1.77 -3.89
N LEU A 29 -5.71 2.81 -3.46
CA LEU A 29 -6.89 3.34 -4.13
C LEU A 29 -6.43 4.53 -4.98
N ALA A 30 -6.40 4.36 -6.29
CA ALA A 30 -6.08 5.43 -7.22
C ALA A 30 -7.26 6.42 -7.36
N GLY A 31 -6.96 7.63 -7.85
CA GLY A 31 -7.95 8.72 -7.94
C GLY A 31 -9.13 8.44 -8.88
N ASP A 32 -8.99 7.48 -9.79
CA ASP A 32 -10.03 6.95 -10.67
C ASP A 32 -10.89 5.86 -10.01
N SER A 33 -10.75 5.66 -8.69
CA SER A 33 -11.36 4.57 -7.93
C SER A 33 -10.82 3.17 -8.26
N SER A 34 -9.74 3.05 -9.05
CA SER A 34 -9.07 1.77 -9.28
C SER A 34 -8.35 1.31 -8.03
N ILE A 35 -8.46 0.02 -7.71
CA ILE A 35 -7.84 -0.58 -6.52
C ILE A 35 -6.69 -1.48 -6.98
N TYR A 36 -5.48 -1.17 -6.53
CA TYR A 36 -4.31 -2.02 -6.67
C TYR A 36 -4.00 -2.69 -5.33
N ALA A 37 -4.21 -4.00 -5.26
CA ALA A 37 -3.99 -4.82 -4.08
C ALA A 37 -3.17 -6.06 -4.46
N PRO A 38 -1.83 -6.00 -4.41
CA PRO A 38 -1.00 -7.16 -4.71
C PRO A 38 -1.12 -8.21 -3.60
N ASN A 39 -0.96 -9.48 -3.98
CA ASN A 39 -0.94 -10.60 -3.03
C ASN A 39 0.41 -10.76 -2.30
N GLU A 40 1.35 -9.82 -2.49
CA GLU A 40 2.64 -9.84 -1.83
C GLU A 40 2.51 -9.50 -0.34
N LEU A 41 3.20 -10.29 0.49
CA LEU A 41 3.23 -10.12 1.94
C LEU A 41 4.61 -9.65 2.38
N TYR A 42 4.62 -8.66 3.27
CA TYR A 42 5.82 -8.06 3.81
C TYR A 42 5.97 -8.38 5.29
N TYR A 43 7.20 -8.54 5.75
CA TYR A 43 7.50 -8.86 7.14
C TYR A 43 7.29 -7.66 8.10
N THR A 44 7.31 -6.44 7.58
CA THR A 44 7.14 -5.21 8.36
C THR A 44 6.24 -4.20 7.63
N ALA A 45 5.53 -3.37 8.39
CA ALA A 45 4.73 -2.26 7.85
C ALA A 45 5.60 -1.30 7.02
N ALA A 46 6.82 -1.00 7.46
CA ALA A 46 7.75 -0.13 6.74
C ALA A 46 8.12 -0.67 5.36
N LYS A 47 8.36 -1.98 5.22
CA LYS A 47 8.61 -2.60 3.90
C LYS A 47 7.39 -2.51 3.00
N ALA A 48 6.20 -2.78 3.54
CA ALA A 48 4.95 -2.63 2.79
C ALA A 48 4.75 -1.18 2.32
N GLN A 49 5.05 -0.18 3.15
CA GLN A 49 4.99 1.24 2.75
C GLN A 49 5.97 1.58 1.63
N VAL A 50 7.22 1.10 1.69
CA VAL A 50 8.21 1.36 0.63
C VAL A 50 7.73 0.77 -0.70
N ALA A 51 7.34 -0.51 -0.71
CA ALA A 51 6.86 -1.17 -1.92
C ALA A 51 5.58 -0.51 -2.48
N ALA A 52 4.69 -0.06 -1.59
CA ALA A 52 3.50 0.66 -1.98
C ALA A 52 3.82 2.04 -2.61
N ARG A 53 4.78 2.79 -2.05
CA ARG A 53 5.25 4.06 -2.63
C ARG A 53 5.90 3.85 -3.99
N GLU A 54 6.73 2.82 -4.13
CA GLU A 54 7.31 2.45 -5.42
C GLU A 54 6.24 2.08 -6.44
N SER A 55 5.20 1.36 -6.00
CA SER A 55 4.07 1.02 -6.88
C SER A 55 3.27 2.24 -7.31
N ILE A 56 3.01 3.20 -6.42
CA ILE A 56 2.40 4.48 -6.80
C ILE A 56 3.27 5.18 -7.83
N ARG A 57 4.58 5.25 -7.59
CA ARG A 57 5.54 5.89 -8.49
C ARG A 57 5.50 5.27 -9.90
N ILE A 58 5.46 3.94 -9.99
CA ILE A 58 5.34 3.21 -11.25
C ILE A 58 3.98 3.48 -11.91
N MET A 59 2.88 3.43 -11.16
CA MET A 59 1.52 3.64 -11.68
C MET A 59 1.29 5.08 -12.16
N THR A 60 1.88 6.08 -11.50
CA THR A 60 1.75 7.50 -11.87
C THR A 60 2.87 7.99 -12.79
N GLY A 61 3.89 7.18 -13.06
CA GLY A 61 5.02 7.51 -13.93
C GLY A 61 5.91 8.67 -13.44
N CYS A 62 6.01 8.89 -12.13
CA CYS A 62 6.74 10.01 -11.51
C CYS A 62 8.14 9.65 -11.01
#